data_AF-A0A9D8KV16-F1
#
_entry.id   AF-A0A9D8KV16-F1
#
_cell.length_a   1.000
_cell.length_b   1.000
_cell.length_c   1.000
_cell.angle_alpha   90.00
_cell.angle_beta   90.00
_cell.angle_gamma   90.00
#
_symmetry.space_group_name_H-M   'P 1'
#
loop_
_entity.id
_entity.type
_entity.pdbx_description
1 polymer ?
#
loop_
_entity_poly.entity_id
_entity_poly.type
_entity_poly.pdbx_seq_one_letter_code
_entity_poly.pdbx_strand_id
1 'polypeptide(L)' 'MAAMSVNLKTPEEIAKMRIAGRLAAEVLDMIGAHVKPGVTTEELDRICHDHIVNVQGAVPANVGYR' A
#
# COMPACT_ATOMS: atom_id res chain seq x y z
N MET A 1 31.91 14.11 2.12
CA MET A 1 30.94 13.12 1.61
C MET A 1 30.23 12.54 2.81
N ALA A 2 28.98 12.95 3.08
CA ALA A 2 28.24 12.44 4.23
C ALA A 2 27.86 10.99 3.95
N ALA A 3 28.34 10.06 4.78
CA ALA A 3 27.85 8.69 4.74
C ALA A 3 26.37 8.71 5.15
N MET A 4 25.46 8.38 4.24
CA MET A 4 24.06 8.19 4.61
C MET A 4 23.96 6.99 5.55
N SER A 5 23.57 7.26 6.80
CA SER A 5 23.30 6.23 7.81
C SER A 5 22.07 5.43 7.39
N VAL A 6 22.30 4.23 6.84
CA VAL A 6 21.23 3.27 6.55
C VAL A 6 20.80 2.61 7.85
N ASN A 7 19.50 2.63 8.13
CA ASN A 7 18.93 1.92 9.29
C ASN A 7 18.80 0.44 8.94
N LEU A 8 19.65 -0.40 9.55
CA LEU A 8 19.58 -1.85 9.39
C LEU A 8 18.42 -2.41 10.20
N LYS A 9 17.48 -3.06 9.50
CA LYS A 9 16.26 -3.60 10.10
C LYS A 9 16.51 -4.88 10.86
N THR A 10 15.85 -5.02 12.02
CA THR A 10 15.84 -6.29 12.75
C THR A 10 15.03 -7.35 12.01
N PRO A 11 15.24 -8.65 12.29
CA PRO A 11 14.42 -9.71 11.71
C PRO A 11 12.91 -9.50 11.91
N GLU A 12 12.49 -8.97 13.07
CA GLU A 12 11.09 -8.68 13.39
C GLU A 12 10.53 -7.52 12.55
N GLU A 13 11.32 -6.45 12.36
CA GLU A 13 10.94 -5.35 11.48
C GLU A 13 10.77 -5.84 10.03
N ILE A 14 11.71 -6.65 9.55
CA ILE A 14 11.63 -7.24 8.21
C ILE A 14 10.38 -8.12 8.07
N ALA A 15 10.05 -8.92 9.08
CA ALA A 15 8.85 -9.76 9.08
C ALA A 15 7.57 -8.91 8.95
N LYS A 16 7.47 -7.78 9.68
CA LYS A 16 6.35 -6.84 9.56
C LYS A 16 6.30 -6.19 8.17
N MET A 17 7.45 -5.77 7.64
CA MET A 17 7.55 -5.19 6.29
C MET A 17 7.10 -6.16 5.20
N ARG A 18 7.38 -7.46 5.33
CA ARG A 18 6.88 -8.49 4.38
C ARG A 18 5.36 -8.56 4.35
N ILE A 19 4.70 -8.44 5.50
CA ILE A 19 3.23 -8.42 5.57
C ILE A 19 2.70 -7.17 4.88
N ALA A 20 3.25 -5.99 5.21
CA ALA A 20 2.83 -4.73 4.59
C ALA A 20 3.04 -4.74 3.06
N GLY A 21 4.19 -5.22 2.59
CA GLY A 21 4.49 -5.34 1.17
C GLY A 21 3.55 -6.30 0.44
N ARG A 22 3.19 -7.43 1.06
CA ARG A 22 2.21 -8.37 0.49
C ARG A 22 0.82 -7.74 0.35
N LEU A 23 0.36 -7.03 1.38
CA LEU A 23 -0.94 -6.34 1.34
C LEU A 23 -0.96 -5.26 0.26
N ALA A 24 0.13 -4.50 0.11
CA ALA A 24 0.25 -3.50 -0.95
C ALA A 24 0.23 -4.11 -2.36
N ALA A 25 0.94 -5.24 -2.56
CA ALA A 25 0.94 -5.96 -3.82
C ALA A 25 -0.47 -6.50 -4.18
N GLU A 26 -1.19 -7.02 -3.19
CA GLU A 26 -2.57 -7.52 -3.38
C GLU A 26 -3.53 -6.41 -3.84
N VAL A 27 -3.42 -5.20 -3.28
CA VAL A 27 -4.24 -4.05 -3.74
C VAL A 27 -3.92 -3.72 -5.20
N LEU A 28 -2.64 -3.76 -5.59
CA LEU A 28 -2.21 -3.48 -6.97
C LEU A 28 -2.72 -4.55 -7.96
N ASP A 29 -2.68 -5.81 -7.57
CA ASP A 29 -3.22 -6.92 -8.38
C ASP A 29 -4.74 -6.78 -8.55
N MET A 30 -5.46 -6.47 -7.46
CA MET A 30 -6.91 -6.32 -7.45
C MET A 30 -7.36 -5.14 -8.32
N ILE A 31 -6.74 -3.97 -8.17
CA ILE A 31 -7.19 -2.75 -8.87
C ILE A 31 -7.01 -2.85 -10.39
N GLY A 32 -6.09 -3.68 -10.88
CA GLY A 32 -5.84 -3.88 -12.31
C GLY A 32 -7.10 -4.24 -13.10
N ALA A 33 -8.04 -4.99 -12.51
CA ALA A 33 -9.31 -5.36 -13.14
C ALA A 33 -10.28 -4.18 -13.33
N HIS A 34 -10.04 -3.05 -12.66
CA HIS A 34 -10.89 -1.86 -12.67
C HIS A 34 -10.35 -0.75 -13.58
N VAL A 35 -9.07 -0.82 -14.00
CA VAL A 35 -8.46 0.18 -14.89
C VAL A 35 -8.99 0.01 -16.31
N LYS A 36 -10.01 0.80 -16.66
CA LYS A 36 -10.71 0.74 -17.95
C LYS A 36 -11.02 2.16 -18.46
N PRO A 37 -11.15 2.38 -19.78
CA PRO A 37 -11.56 3.66 -20.32
C PRO A 37 -12.87 4.15 -19.70
N GLY A 38 -12.90 5.43 -19.29
CA GLY A 38 -14.08 6.05 -18.66
C GLY A 38 -14.15 5.94 -17.14
N VAL A 39 -13.33 5.09 -16.51
CA VAL A 39 -13.22 5.02 -15.04
C VAL A 39 -12.36 6.17 -14.54
N THR A 40 -12.83 6.87 -13.51
CA THR A 40 -12.08 8.00 -12.93
C THR A 40 -11.03 7.51 -11.94
N THR A 41 -9.97 8.29 -11.73
CA THR A 41 -8.97 7.96 -10.69
C THR A 41 -9.55 8.03 -9.28
N GLU A 42 -10.60 8.83 -9.05
CA GLU A 42 -11.30 8.88 -7.77
C GLU A 42 -12.10 7.60 -7.50
N GLU A 43 -12.70 7.00 -8.52
CA GLU A 43 -13.33 5.67 -8.40
C GLU A 43 -12.29 4.60 -8.07
N LEU A 44 -11.14 4.62 -8.74
CA LEU A 44 -10.03 3.69 -8.45
C LEU A 44 -9.52 3.87 -7.02
N ASP A 45 -9.33 5.11 -6.57
CA ASP A 45 -8.90 5.43 -5.19
C ASP A 45 -9.89 4.88 -4.15
N ARG A 46 -11.19 5.06 -4.39
CA ARG A 46 -12.25 4.54 -3.51
C ARG A 46 -12.23 3.01 -3.41
N ILE A 47 -12.08 2.32 -4.54
CA ILE A 47 -11.97 0.86 -4.57
C ILE A 47 -10.74 0.38 -3.77
N CYS A 48 -9.59 1.03 -3.96
CA CYS A 48 -8.37 0.73 -3.20
C CYS A 48 -8.58 0.99 -1.70
N HIS A 49 -9.12 2.14 -1.34
CA HIS A 49 -9.41 2.52 0.05
C HIS A 49 -10.31 1.48 0.72
N ASP A 50 -11.43 1.13 0.08
CA ASP A 50 -12.40 0.19 0.63
C ASP A 50 -11.82 -1.22 0.78
N HIS A 51 -10.97 -1.67 -0.14
CA HIS A 51 -10.27 -2.94 -0.01
C HIS A 51 -9.29 -2.92 1.18
N ILE A 52 -8.49 -1.86 1.30
CA ILE A 52 -7.52 -1.71 2.40
C ILE A 52 -8.24 -1.71 3.76
N VAL A 53 -9.33 -0.95 3.90
CA VAL A 53 -10.03 -0.79 5.19
C VAL A 53 -10.93 -1.99 5.50
N ASN A 54 -11.77 -2.40 4.55
CA ASN A 54 -12.85 -3.36 4.84
C ASN A 54 -12.47 -4.82 4.58
N VAL A 55 -11.48 -5.07 3.71
CA VAL A 55 -11.03 -6.44 3.39
C VAL A 55 -9.74 -6.78 4.12
N GLN A 56 -8.72 -5.91 4.04
CA GLN A 56 -7.43 -6.16 4.68
C GLN A 56 -7.41 -5.76 6.16
N GLY A 57 -8.33 -4.89 6.60
CA GLY A 57 -8.32 -4.36 7.97
C GLY A 57 -7.10 -3.49 8.26
N ALA A 58 -6.53 -2.84 7.24
CA ALA A 58 -5.34 -2.00 7.33
C ALA A 58 -5.70 -0.51 7.18
N VAL A 59 -4.71 0.35 7.39
CA VAL A 59 -4.86 1.81 7.23
C VAL A 59 -4.08 2.26 5.99
N PRO A 60 -4.70 3.01 5.07
CA PRO A 60 -4.01 3.58 3.92
C PRO A 60 -2.95 4.59 4.37
N ALA A 61 -1.68 4.35 4.02
CA ALA A 61 -0.56 5.16 4.51
C ALA A 61 -0.51 6.59 3.94
N ASN A 62 -1.14 6.81 2.78
CA ASN A 62 -1.19 8.10 2.09
C ASN A 62 -2.20 9.08 2.70
N VAL A 63 -3.25 8.59 3.36
CA VAL A 63 -4.32 9.44 3.90
C VAL A 63 -3.79 10.20 5.12
N GLY A 64 -3.66 11.52 4.97
CA GLY A 64 -3.14 12.40 6.01
C GLY A 64 -1.61 12.43 6.13
N TYR A 65 -0.88 11.86 5.17
CA TYR A 65 0.58 11.94 5.11
C TYR A 65 1.05 13.41 4.98
N ARG A 66 2.15 13.78 5.65
CA ARG A 66 2.72 15.13 5.70
C ARG A 66 4.17 15.14 5.27
#